data_AF-A0A959C9U6-F1
#
_entry.id   AF-A0A959C9U6-F1
#
_cell.length_a   1.000
_cell.length_b   1.000
_cell.length_c   1.000
_cell.angle_alpha   90.00
_cell.angle_beta   90.00
_cell.angle_gamma   90.00
#
_symmetry.space_group_name_H-M   'P 1'
#
loop_
_entity.id
_entity.type
_entity.pdbx_description
1 polymer ?
#
loop_
_entity_poly.entity_id
_entity_poly.type
_entity_poly.pdbx_seq_one_letter_code
_entity_poly.pdbx_strand_id
1 'polypeptide(L)' 'MAKAKKQQKVEIVNRKASYEYYFTQEFDAGLVLTGSEIKSIRNGNANLNDAYCAFEKGELWVR' A
#
# COMPACT_ATOMS: atom_id res chain seq x y z
N MET A 1 -2.34 0.05 35.83
CA MET A 1 -1.24 -0.45 34.96
C MET A 1 -1.67 -0.31 33.52
N ALA A 2 -1.13 0.66 32.79
CA ALA A 2 -1.53 0.95 31.42
C ALA A 2 -1.00 -0.14 30.47
N LYS A 3 -1.91 -0.87 29.80
CA LYS A 3 -1.54 -1.87 28.79
C LYS A 3 -0.78 -1.17 27.66
N ALA A 4 0.46 -1.60 27.40
CA ALA A 4 1.21 -1.19 26.22
C ALA A 4 0.38 -1.54 24.98
N LYS A 5 -0.01 -0.51 24.22
CA LYS A 5 -0.84 -0.64 23.02
C LYS A 5 0.02 -1.36 21.97
N LYS A 6 -0.25 -2.65 21.76
CA LYS A 6 0.44 -3.47 20.75
C LYS A 6 0.22 -2.80 19.40
N GLN A 7 1.28 -2.20 18.85
CA GLN A 7 1.23 -1.54 17.55
C GLN A 7 0.98 -2.64 16.52
N GLN A 8 -0.26 -2.77 16.06
CA GLN A 8 -0.59 -3.71 15.00
C GLN A 8 0.24 -3.30 13.78
N LYS A 9 1.09 -4.21 13.33
CA LYS A 9 1.83 -4.05 12.08
C LYS A 9 0.79 -4.18 10.97
N VAL A 10 0.33 -3.04 10.44
CA VAL A 10 -0.64 -3.04 9.35
C VAL A 10 0.10 -3.34 8.07
N GLU A 11 -0.16 -4.51 7.50
CA GLU A 11 0.42 -4.98 6.27
C GLU A 11 -0.71 -5.24 5.28
N ILE A 12 -0.74 -4.48 4.19
CA ILE A 12 -1.77 -4.58 3.16
C ILE A 12 -1.08 -5.14 1.92
N VAL A 13 -1.46 -6.37 1.54
CA VAL A 13 -0.83 -7.10 0.45
C VAL A 13 -1.86 -7.44 -0.61
N ASN A 14 -1.59 -7.08 -1.86
CA ASN A 14 -2.41 -7.49 -2.99
C ASN A 14 -2.08 -8.93 -3.41
N ARG A 15 -2.76 -9.90 -2.79
CA ARG A 15 -2.56 -11.33 -3.11
C ARG A 15 -3.00 -11.71 -4.52
N LYS A 16 -3.93 -10.95 -5.12
CA LYS A 16 -4.43 -11.18 -6.48
C LYS A 16 -3.33 -10.92 -7.51
N ALA A 17 -2.56 -9.84 -7.33
CA ALA A 17 -1.45 -9.52 -8.21
C ALA A 17 -0.40 -10.65 -8.27
N SER A 18 -0.05 -11.27 -7.14
CA SER A 18 0.89 -12.39 -7.10
C SER A 18 0.37 -13.68 -7.74
N TYR A 19 -0.95 -13.81 -7.91
CA TYR A 19 -1.56 -14.99 -8.55
C TYR A 19 -1.72 -14.80 -10.07
N GLU A 20 -2.08 -13.58 -10.50
CA GLU A 20 -2.38 -13.28 -11.90
C GLU A 20 -1.14 -12.88 -12.71
N TYR A 21 -0.11 -12.36 -12.05
CA TYR A 21 1.08 -11.82 -12.71
C TYR A 21 2.36 -12.46 -12.16
N TYR A 22 3.38 -12.50 -13.02
CA TYR A 22 4.74 -12.85 -12.63
C TYR A 22 5.57 -11.58 -12.46
N PHE A 23 6.10 -11.35 -11.25
CA PHE A 23 6.95 -10.21 -10.98
C PHE A 23 8.38 -10.47 -11.49
N THR A 24 8.77 -9.75 -12.54
CA THR A 24 10.16 -9.79 -13.05
C THR A 24 11.09 -8.94 -12.19
N GLN A 25 10.58 -7.85 -11.60
CA GLN A 25 11.34 -6.92 -10.79
C GLN A 25 10.44 -6.26 -9.74
N GLU A 26 10.97 -6.10 -8.53
CA GLU A 26 10.31 -5.40 -7.42
C GLU A 26 11.04 -4.09 -7.14
N PHE A 27 10.29 -3.06 -6.77
CA PHE A 27 10.81 -1.73 -6.44
C PHE A 27 10.26 -1.28 -5.10
N ASP A 28 11.14 -0.77 -4.24
CA ASP A 28 10.74 -0.10 -3.00
C ASP A 28 10.53 1.38 -3.27
N ALA A 29 9.31 1.87 -3.00
CA ALA A 29 8.94 3.26 -3.16
C ALA A 29 8.21 3.80 -1.93
N GLY A 30 8.36 5.10 -1.67
CA GLY A 30 7.58 5.81 -0.67
C GLY A 30 6.41 6.54 -1.33
N LEU A 31 5.18 6.25 -0.90
CA LEU A 31 3.99 6.95 -1.39
C LEU A 31 3.63 8.11 -0.47
N VAL A 32 3.44 9.30 -1.05
CA VAL A 32 3.00 10.47 -0.30
C VAL A 32 1.48 10.40 -0.13
N LEU A 33 1.04 10.16 1.11
CA LEU A 33 -0.38 10.05 1.46
C LEU A 33 -0.91 11.33 2.09
N THR A 34 -2.19 11.56 1.91
CA THR A 34 -2.96 12.61 2.57
C THR A 34 -3.56 12.11 3.89
N GLY A 35 -3.91 13.03 4.80
CA GLY A 35 -4.26 12.71 6.19
C GLY A 35 -5.46 11.77 6.38
N SER A 36 -6.39 11.73 5.44
CA SER A 36 -7.52 10.78 5.43
C SER A 36 -7.08 9.36 5.10
N GLU A 37 -6.17 9.20 4.15
CA GLU A 37 -5.69 7.89 3.67
C GLU A 37 -4.86 7.17 4.74
N ILE A 38 -4.06 7.92 5.50
CA ILE A 38 -3.30 7.40 6.65
C ILE A 38 -4.24 6.77 7.69
N LYS A 39 -5.42 7.35 7.93
CA LYS A 39 -6.40 6.80 8.87
C LYS A 39 -6.99 5.48 8.34
N SER A 40 -7.32 5.42 7.05
CA SER A 40 -7.86 4.21 6.41
C SER A 40 -6.86 3.06 6.41
N ILE A 41 -5.59 3.32 6.05
CA ILE A 41 -4.53 2.31 6.06
C ILE A 41 -4.27 1.82 7.48
N ARG A 42 -4.23 2.70 8.50
CA ARG A 42 -4.08 2.28 9.90
C ARG A 42 -5.21 1.36 10.40
N ASN A 43 -6.40 1.49 9.81
CA ASN A 43 -7.53 0.62 10.12
C ASN A 43 -7.54 -0.67 9.29
N GLY A 44 -6.55 -0.88 8.41
CA GLY A 44 -6.49 -2.03 7.50
C GLY A 44 -7.44 -1.94 6.31
N ASN A 45 -8.11 -0.79 6.13
CA ASN A 45 -9.09 -0.56 5.08
C ASN A 45 -8.42 0.09 3.86
N ALA A 46 -7.59 -0.65 3.14
CA ALA A 46 -7.15 -0.23 1.80
C ALA A 46 -7.38 -1.34 0.79
N ASN A 47 -7.85 -0.95 -0.39
CA ASN A 47 -8.08 -1.83 -1.51
C ASN A 47 -7.09 -1.46 -2.62
N LEU A 48 -6.33 -2.45 -3.08
CA LEU A 48 -5.34 -2.33 -4.15
C LEU A 48 -5.78 -3.09 -5.42
N ASN A 49 -7.05 -3.52 -5.47
CA ASN A 49 -7.60 -4.20 -6.64
C ASN A 49 -7.64 -3.25 -7.83
N ASP A 50 -7.15 -3.72 -8.97
CA ASP A 50 -7.08 -3.01 -10.25
C ASP A 50 -6.26 -1.70 -10.21
N ALA A 51 -5.47 -1.49 -9.16
CA ALA A 51 -4.53 -0.38 -9.05
C ALA A 51 -3.27 -0.67 -9.88
N TYR A 52 -2.73 0.36 -10.54
CA TYR A 52 -1.51 0.25 -11.34
C TYR A 52 -0.61 1.47 -11.17
N CYS A 53 0.70 1.26 -11.37
CA CYS A 53 1.68 2.33 -11.34
C CYS A 53 1.92 2.86 -12.75
N ALA A 54 1.80 4.17 -12.94
CA ALA A 54 2.08 4.86 -14.18
C ALA A 54 3.25 5.83 -14.01
N PHE A 55 4.19 5.81 -14.96
CA PHE A 55 5.24 6.81 -15.04
C PHE A 55 4.74 8.02 -15.83
N GLU A 56 4.50 9.14 -15.14
CA GLU A 56 4.10 10.40 -15.76
C GLU A 56 5.13 11.48 -15.42
N LYS A 57 5.71 12.10 -16.46
CA LYS A 57 6.62 13.27 -16.32
C LYS A 57 7.82 13.06 -15.39
N GLY A 58 8.31 11.82 -15.28
CA GLY A 58 9.45 11.47 -14.42
C GLY A 58 9.06 11.11 -12.98
N GLU A 59 7.76 11.06 -12.67
CA GLU A 59 7.22 10.66 -11.38
C GLU A 59 6.43 9.35 -11.50
N LEU A 60 6.39 8.59 -10.41
CA LEU A 60 5.61 7.36 -10.30
C LEU A 60 4.29 7.66 -9.61
N TRP A 61 3.19 7.46 -10.33
CA TRP A 61 1.84 7.67 -9.84
C TRP A 61 1.13 6.32 -9.68
N VAL A 62 0.45 6.13 -8.56
CA VAL A 62 -0.45 4.99 -8.35
C VAL A 62 -1.86 5.45 -8.69
N ARG A 63 -2.53 4.76 -9.60
CA ARG A 63 -3.92 5.01 -10.00
C ARG A 63 -4.81 3.82 -9.68
#